data_AF-A0A643F362-F1
#
_entry.id   AF-A0A643F362-F1
#
_cell.length_a   1.000
_cell.length_b   1.000
_cell.length_c   1.000
_cell.angle_alpha   90.00
_cell.angle_beta   90.00
_cell.angle_gamma   90.00
#
_symmetry.space_group_name_H-M   'P 1'
#
loop_
_entity.id
_entity.type
_entity.pdbx_description
1 polymer ?
#
loop_
_entity_poly.entity_id
_entity_poly.type
_entity_poly.pdbx_seq_one_letter_code
_entity_poly.pdbx_strand_id
1 'polypeptide(L)'
;MNAIQTEYNGYKFRSRTEARWAVFFAGLGIKYEYEKEGFKLNSGPYLPDFWLPKYQMWVEIKADYPSDQEKVLCDELAEVTNFTTLLIFGQPTPEGYGIYISPNSDFPFSGEKYLFGQDRKVDKVLWILEENQERGICLDPDKNDRSGDKYLLGQYASWINAALEGASSARFEHGEKPNV
;
A
#
# COMPACT_ATOMS: atom_id res chain seq x y z
N MET A 1 0.06 22.91 9.54
CA MET A 1 1.51 22.68 9.74
C MET A 1 2.08 22.28 8.39
N ASN A 2 3.17 22.90 7.93
CA ASN A 2 3.83 22.47 6.70
C ASN A 2 4.54 21.14 6.98
N ALA A 3 4.22 20.11 6.20
CA ALA A 3 4.89 18.82 6.32
C ALA A 3 6.38 18.99 6.04
N ILE A 4 7.22 18.42 6.91
CA ILE A 4 8.67 18.44 6.73
C ILE A 4 8.99 17.48 5.57
N GLN A 5 9.61 18.02 4.52
CA GLN A 5 10.09 17.24 3.39
C GLN A 5 11.00 16.13 3.90
N THR A 6 10.67 14.89 3.55
CA THR A 6 11.32 13.70 4.11
C THR A 6 12.12 12.98 3.03
N GLU A 7 13.43 12.84 3.24
CA GLU A 7 14.31 12.20 2.25
C GLU A 7 14.48 10.70 2.55
N TYR A 8 14.24 9.85 1.55
CA TYR A 8 14.53 8.43 1.61
C TYR A 8 14.74 7.85 0.20
N ASN A 9 15.75 6.99 0.04
CA ASN A 9 16.06 6.29 -1.21
C ASN A 9 16.18 7.22 -2.45
N GLY A 10 16.70 8.43 -2.28
CA GLY A 10 16.86 9.42 -3.35
C GLY A 10 15.58 10.22 -3.68
N TYR A 11 14.46 9.93 -3.02
CA TYR A 11 13.21 10.67 -3.15
C TYR A 11 13.01 11.65 -2.00
N LYS A 12 12.19 12.68 -2.28
CA LYS A 12 11.80 13.74 -1.36
C LYS A 12 10.28 13.68 -1.17
N PHE A 13 9.85 12.91 -0.18
CA PHE A 13 8.44 12.66 0.11
C PHE A 13 7.74 13.90 0.68
N ARG A 14 6.47 14.08 0.30
CA ARG A 14 5.59 15.17 0.75
C ARG A 14 5.17 14.98 2.21
N SER A 15 5.20 13.75 2.71
CA SER A 15 4.92 13.46 4.11
C SER A 15 5.83 12.37 4.69
N ARG A 16 5.93 12.35 6.02
CA ARG A 16 6.61 11.27 6.76
C ARG A 16 5.89 9.94 6.60
N THR A 17 4.56 9.95 6.47
CA THR A 17 3.75 8.73 6.28
C THR A 17 4.07 8.08 4.94
N GLU A 18 4.11 8.86 3.85
CA GLU A 18 4.56 8.38 2.52
C GLU A 18 5.96 7.77 2.60
N ALA A 19 6.91 8.47 3.24
CA ALA A 19 8.28 7.99 3.37
C ALA A 19 8.36 6.64 4.12
N ARG A 20 7.52 6.43 5.15
CA ARG A 20 7.46 5.14 5.86
C ARG A 20 6.87 4.03 5.02
N TRP A 21 5.82 4.31 4.24
CA TRP A 21 5.30 3.33 3.28
C TRP A 21 6.34 2.99 2.20
N ALA A 22 7.16 3.95 1.78
CA ALA A 22 8.30 3.68 0.90
C ALA A 22 9.37 2.78 1.55
N VAL A 23 9.64 2.94 2.86
CA VAL A 23 10.50 2.03 3.63
C VAL A 23 9.89 0.64 3.69
N PHE A 24 8.58 0.53 3.93
CA PHE A 24 7.87 -0.76 3.93
C PHE A 24 8.00 -1.47 2.57
N PHE A 25 7.71 -0.80 1.46
CA PHE A 25 7.87 -1.40 0.12
C PHE A 25 9.29 -1.85 -0.13
N ALA A 26 10.28 -1.03 0.23
CA ALA A 26 11.70 -1.40 0.11
C ALA A 26 12.05 -2.64 0.96
N GLY A 27 11.55 -2.73 2.20
CA GLY A 27 11.74 -3.89 3.08
C GLY A 27 11.12 -5.18 2.55
N LEU A 28 10.05 -5.07 1.77
CA LEU A 28 9.47 -6.20 1.04
C LEU A 28 10.21 -6.52 -0.28
N GLY A 29 11.22 -5.73 -0.66
CA GLY A 29 11.90 -5.81 -1.95
C GLY A 29 11.03 -5.37 -3.13
N ILE A 30 9.96 -4.62 -2.87
CA ILE A 30 9.03 -4.11 -3.88
C ILE A 30 9.61 -2.84 -4.48
N LYS A 31 9.79 -2.84 -5.80
CA LYS A 31 10.14 -1.64 -6.55
C LYS A 31 8.92 -0.72 -6.62
N TYR A 32 9.15 0.58 -6.45
CA TYR A 32 8.16 1.62 -6.59
C TYR A 32 8.72 2.82 -7.37
N GLU A 33 7.84 3.57 -8.01
CA GLU A 33 8.11 4.87 -8.62
C GLU A 33 7.26 5.92 -7.89
N TYR A 34 7.89 6.93 -7.30
CA TYR A 34 7.21 7.98 -6.54
C TYR A 34 6.79 9.14 -7.46
N GLU A 35 5.55 9.60 -7.36
CA GLU A 35 4.95 10.67 -8.18
C GLU A 35 5.22 10.47 -9.69
N LYS A 36 5.08 9.23 -10.17
CA LYS A 36 5.48 8.80 -11.53
C LYS A 36 4.91 9.68 -12.64
N GLU A 37 3.60 9.91 -12.62
CA GLU A 37 2.92 10.73 -13.62
C GLU A 37 1.57 11.26 -13.09
N GLY A 38 1.13 12.40 -13.62
CA GLY A 38 -0.16 13.00 -13.27
C GLY A 38 -1.23 12.71 -14.32
N PHE A 39 -2.49 12.66 -13.86
CA PHE A 39 -3.67 12.34 -14.66
C PHE A 39 -4.69 13.48 -14.64
N LYS A 40 -5.55 13.49 -15.66
CA LYS A 40 -6.75 14.34 -15.70
C LYS A 40 -7.94 13.48 -15.34
N LEU A 41 -8.46 13.64 -14.13
CA LEU A 41 -9.65 12.96 -13.66
C LEU A 41 -10.88 13.84 -13.83
N ASN A 42 -12.07 13.28 -13.63
CA ASN A 42 -13.32 14.07 -13.69
C ASN A 42 -13.37 15.12 -12.57
N SER A 43 -12.81 14.79 -11.41
CA SER A 43 -12.66 15.68 -10.26
C SER A 43 -11.49 16.69 -10.40
N GLY A 44 -10.66 16.58 -11.44
CA GLY A 44 -9.58 17.53 -11.76
C GLY A 44 -8.20 16.87 -11.97
N PRO A 45 -7.13 17.68 -12.13
CA PRO A 45 -5.76 17.16 -12.19
C PRO A 45 -5.38 16.43 -10.90
N TYR A 46 -4.76 15.26 -11.03
CA TYR A 46 -4.40 14.41 -9.90
C TYR A 46 -3.00 13.81 -10.09
N LEU A 47 -2.22 13.71 -9.01
CA LEU A 47 -0.89 13.10 -9.00
C LEU A 47 -0.83 12.05 -7.88
N PRO A 48 -0.93 10.75 -8.21
CA PRO A 48 -0.86 9.68 -7.22
C PRO A 48 0.52 9.58 -6.56
N ASP A 49 0.57 9.06 -5.33
CA ASP A 49 1.84 8.94 -4.60
C ASP A 49 2.80 7.91 -5.20
N PHE A 50 2.36 6.69 -5.50
CA PHE A 50 3.24 5.60 -5.95
C PHE A 50 2.66 4.77 -7.10
N TRP A 51 3.55 4.30 -7.97
CA TRP A 51 3.30 3.21 -8.91
C TRP A 51 4.14 1.99 -8.52
N LEU A 52 3.50 0.81 -8.45
CA LEU A 52 4.19 -0.47 -8.20
C LEU A 52 4.22 -1.30 -9.50
N PRO A 53 5.29 -1.25 -10.30
CA PRO A 53 5.31 -1.81 -11.65
C PRO A 53 5.12 -3.33 -11.69
N LYS A 54 5.62 -4.07 -10.69
CA LYS A 54 5.43 -5.53 -10.62
C LYS A 54 3.94 -5.90 -10.54
N TYR A 55 3.18 -5.13 -9.76
CA TYR A 55 1.78 -5.43 -9.45
C TYR A 55 0.81 -4.68 -10.36
N GLN A 56 1.32 -3.82 -11.25
CA GLN A 56 0.54 -2.98 -12.15
C GLN A 56 -0.55 -2.21 -11.39
N MET A 57 -0.16 -1.56 -10.29
CA MET A 57 -1.10 -0.87 -9.41
C MET A 57 -0.59 0.48 -8.93
N TRP A 58 -1.53 1.40 -8.73
CA TRP A 58 -1.32 2.66 -8.06
C TRP A 58 -1.49 2.52 -6.55
N VAL A 59 -0.76 3.32 -5.79
CA VAL A 59 -0.95 3.44 -4.34
C VAL A 59 -1.00 4.91 -3.96
N GLU A 60 -2.03 5.26 -3.20
CA GLU A 60 -2.23 6.56 -2.56
C GLU A 60 -2.11 6.39 -1.03
N ILE A 61 -1.42 7.30 -0.36
CA ILE A 61 -1.16 7.24 1.08
C ILE A 61 -1.88 8.39 1.81
N LYS A 62 -2.58 8.06 2.89
CA LYS A 62 -3.12 9.05 3.84
C LYS A 62 -2.64 8.81 5.26
N ALA A 63 -2.44 9.89 6.00
CA ALA A 63 -2.08 9.79 7.42
C ALA A 63 -3.28 9.31 8.26
N ASP A 64 -4.46 9.82 7.94
CA ASP A 64 -5.71 9.58 8.64
C ASP A 64 -6.72 8.88 7.74
N TYR A 65 -7.87 8.51 8.31
CA TYR A 65 -8.97 7.89 7.57
C TYR A 65 -9.39 8.77 6.37
N PRO A 66 -9.46 8.22 5.15
CA PRO A 66 -9.69 9.01 3.94
C PRO A 66 -11.12 9.53 3.85
N SER A 67 -11.26 10.74 3.33
CA SER A 67 -12.55 11.32 2.96
C SER A 67 -13.17 10.61 1.76
N ASP A 68 -14.48 10.75 1.59
CA ASP A 68 -15.19 10.20 0.42
C ASP A 68 -14.64 10.77 -0.90
N GLN A 69 -14.22 12.04 -0.91
CA GLN A 69 -13.60 12.64 -2.07
C GLN A 69 -12.27 11.97 -2.45
N GLU A 70 -11.46 11.57 -1.46
CA GLU A 70 -10.21 10.85 -1.73
C GLU A 70 -10.47 9.44 -2.26
N LYS A 71 -11.53 8.77 -1.78
CA LYS A 71 -11.97 7.50 -2.35
C LYS A 71 -12.42 7.67 -3.81
N VAL A 72 -13.19 8.72 -4.11
CA VAL A 72 -13.62 9.07 -5.48
C VAL A 72 -12.43 9.32 -6.40
N LEU A 73 -11.39 10.03 -5.95
CA LEU A 73 -10.18 10.26 -6.75
C LEU A 73 -9.45 8.95 -7.08
N CYS A 74 -9.40 8.00 -6.15
CA CYS A 74 -8.83 6.67 -6.38
C CYS A 74 -9.69 5.83 -7.37
N ASP A 75 -11.01 5.94 -7.30
CA ASP A 75 -11.92 5.30 -8.25
C ASP A 75 -11.74 5.86 -9.67
N GLU A 76 -11.71 7.18 -9.81
CA GLU A 76 -11.47 7.86 -11.09
C GLU A 76 -10.08 7.53 -11.64
N LEU A 77 -9.05 7.44 -10.79
CA LEU A 77 -7.71 7.03 -11.20
C LEU A 77 -7.70 5.61 -11.74
N ALA A 78 -8.36 4.69 -11.03
CA ALA A 78 -8.45 3.30 -11.46
C ALA A 78 -9.18 3.18 -12.80
N GLU A 79 -10.27 3.94 -13.00
CA GLU A 79 -11.01 4.00 -14.27
C GLU A 79 -10.15 4.54 -15.42
N VAL A 80 -9.49 5.69 -15.24
CA VAL A 80 -8.69 6.35 -16.29
C VAL A 80 -7.47 5.51 -16.67
N THR A 81 -6.86 4.84 -15.70
CA THR A 81 -5.61 4.09 -15.92
C THR A 81 -5.83 2.62 -16.24
N ASN A 82 -7.04 2.08 -16.00
CA ASN A 82 -7.36 0.65 -16.05
C ASN A 82 -6.48 -0.21 -15.12
N PHE A 83 -5.94 0.38 -14.06
CA PHE A 83 -5.13 -0.32 -13.06
C PHE A 83 -5.73 -0.15 -11.67
N THR A 84 -5.61 -1.19 -10.85
CA THR A 84 -6.07 -1.14 -9.45
C THR A 84 -5.35 -0.02 -8.70
N THR A 85 -6.09 0.68 -7.84
CA THR A 85 -5.55 1.69 -6.93
C THR A 85 -5.77 1.25 -5.49
N LEU A 86 -4.70 1.22 -4.69
CA LEU A 86 -4.76 1.02 -3.25
C LEU A 86 -4.67 2.37 -2.53
N LEU A 87 -5.71 2.74 -1.79
CA LEU A 87 -5.67 3.86 -0.87
C LEU A 87 -5.34 3.33 0.54
N ILE A 88 -4.10 3.49 0.95
CA ILE A 88 -3.60 3.03 2.24
C ILE A 88 -3.62 4.20 3.23
N PHE A 89 -4.15 3.97 4.43
CA PHE A 89 -4.21 5.02 5.45
C PHE A 89 -3.75 4.54 6.82
N GLY A 90 -3.10 5.46 7.55
CA GLY A 90 -2.42 5.17 8.80
C GLY A 90 -0.94 4.86 8.61
N GLN A 91 -0.28 4.58 9.73
CA GLN A 91 1.15 4.23 9.75
C GLN A 91 1.33 2.74 9.42
N PRO A 92 2.42 2.35 8.72
CA PRO A 92 2.73 0.94 8.46
C PRO A 92 3.18 0.26 9.75
N THR A 93 2.23 -0.15 10.59
CA THR A 93 2.48 -0.78 11.90
C THR A 93 1.93 -2.21 11.91
N PRO A 94 2.52 -3.13 12.69
CA PRO A 94 1.94 -4.45 12.93
C PRO A 94 0.56 -4.41 13.58
N GLU A 95 0.27 -3.36 14.38
CA GLU A 95 -1.01 -3.15 15.05
C GLU A 95 -2.13 -2.78 14.08
N GLY A 96 -1.79 -2.25 12.91
CA GLY A 96 -2.70 -2.11 11.78
C GLY A 96 -2.66 -0.76 11.08
N TYR A 97 -3.30 -0.77 9.93
CA TYR A 97 -3.56 0.33 9.01
C TYR A 97 -4.82 -0.03 8.23
N GLY A 98 -5.33 0.89 7.44
CA GLY A 98 -6.45 0.63 6.55
C GLY A 98 -6.02 0.60 5.10
N ILE A 99 -6.73 -0.18 4.29
CA ILE A 99 -6.63 -0.16 2.84
C ILE A 99 -8.05 -0.04 2.30
N TYR A 100 -8.22 0.83 1.32
CA TYR A 100 -9.36 0.88 0.42
C TYR A 100 -8.87 0.53 -1.00
N ILE A 101 -9.69 -0.16 -1.78
CA ILE A 101 -9.28 -0.70 -3.09
C ILE A 101 -10.26 -0.25 -4.17
N SER A 102 -9.71 0.27 -5.26
CA SER A 102 -10.44 0.73 -6.45
C SER A 102 -10.01 -0.05 -7.70
N PRO A 103 -10.94 -0.49 -8.56
CA PRO A 103 -12.39 -0.36 -8.40
C PRO A 103 -12.89 -1.30 -7.30
N ASN A 104 -13.83 -0.81 -6.49
CA ASN A 104 -14.41 -1.59 -5.40
C ASN A 104 -15.27 -2.78 -5.90
N SER A 105 -15.67 -2.78 -7.18
CA SER A 105 -16.53 -3.81 -7.79
C SER A 105 -15.91 -5.21 -7.80
N ASP A 106 -14.58 -5.31 -7.79
CA ASP A 106 -13.87 -6.59 -7.79
C ASP A 106 -13.74 -7.18 -6.37
N PHE A 107 -14.21 -6.46 -5.35
CA PHE A 107 -14.08 -6.78 -3.94
C PHE A 107 -15.49 -6.91 -3.33
N PRO A 108 -16.09 -8.12 -3.30
CA PRO A 108 -17.50 -8.31 -2.96
C PRO A 108 -17.81 -8.20 -1.45
N PHE A 109 -17.00 -7.45 -0.69
CA PHE A 109 -16.95 -7.55 0.76
C PHE A 109 -17.15 -6.21 1.47
N SER A 110 -17.99 -6.22 2.51
CA SER A 110 -18.25 -5.06 3.36
C SER A 110 -17.21 -5.01 4.49
N GLY A 111 -16.11 -4.29 4.28
CA GLY A 111 -15.11 -4.02 5.30
C GLY A 111 -14.13 -2.95 4.83
N GLU A 112 -13.81 -1.98 5.69
CA GLU A 112 -12.94 -0.84 5.34
C GLU A 112 -11.49 -1.02 5.82
N LYS A 113 -11.16 -2.23 6.30
CA LYS A 113 -9.85 -2.56 6.87
C LYS A 113 -9.35 -3.86 6.27
N TYR A 114 -8.61 -3.73 5.18
CA TYR A 114 -7.77 -4.82 4.70
C TYR A 114 -6.33 -4.65 5.18
N LEU A 115 -5.62 -5.78 5.29
CA LEU A 115 -4.24 -5.86 5.76
C LEU A 115 -3.38 -6.64 4.77
N PHE A 116 -2.08 -6.40 4.77
CA PHE A 116 -1.13 -7.18 3.96
C PHE A 116 -0.89 -8.53 4.62
N GLY A 117 -0.96 -9.59 3.84
CA GLY A 117 -0.70 -10.94 4.28
C GLY A 117 0.08 -11.75 3.26
N GLN A 118 0.29 -13.02 3.59
CA GLN A 118 0.94 -13.96 2.71
C GLN A 118 0.16 -15.27 2.58
N ASP A 119 0.38 -15.96 1.46
CA ASP A 119 -0.04 -17.33 1.29
C ASP A 119 0.75 -18.27 2.21
N ARG A 120 0.11 -19.36 2.68
CA ARG A 120 0.76 -20.39 3.53
C ARG A 120 1.59 -21.40 2.76
N LYS A 121 1.26 -21.65 1.50
CA LYS A 121 1.86 -22.66 0.62
C LYS A 121 2.96 -22.06 -0.25
N VAL A 122 2.86 -20.77 -0.59
CA VAL A 122 3.81 -20.06 -1.46
C VAL A 122 4.48 -18.93 -0.70
N ASP A 123 5.76 -19.12 -0.41
CA ASP A 123 6.57 -18.13 0.30
C ASP A 123 6.64 -16.80 -0.49
N LYS A 124 6.60 -15.69 0.26
CA LYS A 124 6.77 -14.31 -0.24
C LYS A 124 5.82 -13.89 -1.37
N VAL A 125 4.58 -14.34 -1.34
CA VAL A 125 3.49 -13.77 -2.15
C VAL A 125 2.73 -12.77 -1.29
N LEU A 126 2.55 -11.56 -1.80
CA LEU A 126 1.81 -10.51 -1.11
C LEU A 126 0.32 -10.62 -1.43
N TRP A 127 -0.49 -10.60 -0.39
CA TRP A 127 -1.94 -10.63 -0.45
C TRP A 127 -2.52 -9.43 0.29
N ILE A 128 -3.72 -9.02 -0.10
CA ILE A 128 -4.56 -8.14 0.71
C ILE A 128 -5.70 -8.99 1.29
N LEU A 129 -5.83 -8.96 2.62
CA LEU A 129 -6.74 -9.83 3.38
C LEU A 129 -7.74 -8.99 4.17
N GLU A 130 -8.97 -9.47 4.32
CA GLU A 130 -9.86 -8.94 5.35
C GLU A 130 -9.25 -9.14 6.75
N GLU A 131 -9.55 -8.25 7.70
CA GLU A 131 -9.08 -8.37 9.08
C GLU A 131 -9.47 -9.71 9.75
N ASN A 132 -10.63 -10.27 9.40
CA ASN A 132 -11.09 -11.59 9.86
C ASN A 132 -10.36 -12.78 9.20
N GLN A 133 -9.51 -12.52 8.19
CA GLN A 133 -8.79 -13.51 7.38
C GLN A 133 -9.65 -14.53 6.64
N GLU A 134 -10.95 -14.28 6.50
CA GLU A 134 -11.86 -15.17 5.76
C GLU A 134 -11.63 -15.06 4.26
N ARG A 135 -11.19 -13.89 3.79
CA ARG A 135 -11.01 -13.57 2.38
C ARG A 135 -9.71 -12.83 2.12
N GLY A 136 -9.18 -13.06 0.93
CA GLY A 136 -7.93 -12.49 0.47
C GLY A 136 -7.84 -12.41 -1.04
N ILE A 137 -7.07 -11.44 -1.53
CA ILE A 137 -6.76 -11.27 -2.95
C ILE A 137 -5.26 -11.22 -3.14
N CYS A 138 -4.78 -12.08 -4.04
CA CYS A 138 -3.38 -12.14 -4.44
C CYS A 138 -3.05 -10.89 -5.25
N LEU A 139 -1.99 -10.18 -4.87
CA LEU A 139 -1.56 -9.02 -5.64
C LEU A 139 -0.65 -9.38 -6.80
N ASP A 140 -0.07 -10.59 -6.81
CA ASP A 140 0.86 -11.01 -7.86
C ASP A 140 0.09 -11.37 -9.15
N PRO A 141 0.18 -10.56 -10.22
CA PRO A 141 -0.61 -10.77 -11.44
C PRO A 141 -0.20 -12.04 -12.19
N ASP A 142 1.04 -12.50 -11.99
CA ASP A 142 1.57 -13.72 -12.62
C ASP A 142 1.11 -14.99 -11.87
N LYS A 143 0.61 -14.84 -10.64
CA LYS A 143 0.09 -15.96 -9.84
C LYS A 143 -1.43 -15.98 -9.93
N ASN A 144 -1.93 -16.83 -10.82
CA ASN A 144 -3.36 -17.14 -10.91
C ASN A 144 -3.84 -18.08 -9.77
N ASP A 145 -3.27 -17.89 -8.58
CA ASP A 145 -3.56 -18.72 -7.41
C ASP A 145 -4.87 -18.25 -6.76
N ARG A 146 -5.97 -18.82 -7.22
CA ARG A 146 -7.28 -18.75 -6.54
C ARG A 146 -7.42 -19.81 -5.43
N SER A 147 -6.35 -20.52 -5.06
CA SER A 147 -6.38 -21.80 -4.31
C SER A 147 -5.94 -21.71 -2.84
N GLY A 148 -5.83 -20.51 -2.31
CA GLY A 148 -5.39 -20.27 -0.93
C GLY A 148 -6.54 -20.14 0.06
N ASP A 149 -7.30 -21.17 0.42
CA ASP A 149 -8.29 -21.06 1.52
C ASP A 149 -7.66 -20.82 2.91
N LYS A 150 -6.35 -20.54 3.00
CA LYS A 150 -5.60 -20.35 4.25
C LYS A 150 -4.49 -19.31 4.09
N TYR A 151 -4.68 -18.16 4.74
CA TYR A 151 -3.75 -17.02 4.71
C TYR A 151 -3.04 -16.82 6.06
N LEU A 152 -1.98 -16.00 6.08
CA LEU A 152 -1.30 -15.56 7.31
C LEU A 152 -1.24 -14.03 7.37
N LEU A 153 -1.47 -13.49 8.56
CA LEU A 153 -1.22 -12.10 8.95
C LEU A 153 -0.28 -12.04 10.16
N GLY A 154 0.21 -10.83 10.44
CA GLY A 154 0.90 -10.50 11.68
C GLY A 154 2.15 -11.35 11.87
N GLN A 155 2.36 -11.82 13.10
CA GLN A 155 3.57 -12.55 13.49
C GLN A 155 3.84 -13.80 12.64
N TYR A 156 2.82 -14.37 12.01
CA TYR A 156 2.94 -15.55 11.16
C TYR A 156 3.40 -15.19 9.73
N ALA A 157 3.24 -13.94 9.30
CA ALA A 157 3.79 -13.38 8.08
C ALA A 157 5.11 -12.64 8.38
N SER A 158 6.10 -13.37 8.92
CA SER A 158 7.28 -12.79 9.57
C SER A 158 8.03 -11.73 8.74
N TRP A 159 8.13 -11.88 7.42
CA TRP A 159 8.80 -10.90 6.55
C TRP A 159 7.97 -9.63 6.33
N ILE A 160 6.64 -9.73 6.29
CA ILE A 160 5.74 -8.56 6.24
C ILE A 160 5.82 -7.81 7.56
N ASN A 161 5.77 -8.54 8.67
CA ASN A 161 5.89 -7.94 10.00
C ASN A 161 7.23 -7.25 10.21
N ALA A 162 8.34 -7.87 9.82
CA ALA A 162 9.66 -7.24 9.90
C ALA A 162 9.72 -5.94 9.08
N ALA A 163 9.10 -5.91 7.90
CA ALA A 163 9.01 -4.69 7.09
C ALA A 163 8.12 -3.62 7.75
N LEU A 164 7.00 -3.99 8.39
CA LEU A 164 6.15 -3.06 9.15
C LEU A 164 6.89 -2.48 10.36
N GLU A 165 7.63 -3.32 11.10
CA GLU A 165 8.46 -2.87 12.24
C GLU A 165 9.58 -1.93 11.79
N GLY A 166 10.28 -2.27 10.71
CA GLY A 166 11.30 -1.40 10.12
C GLY A 166 10.73 -0.06 9.64
N ALA A 167 9.57 -0.07 8.99
CA ALA A 167 8.91 1.13 8.48
C ALA A 167 8.37 2.04 9.59
N SER A 168 7.72 1.49 10.61
CA SER A 168 7.15 2.26 11.73
C SER A 168 8.23 2.88 12.63
N SER A 169 9.36 2.17 12.80
CA SER A 169 10.51 2.65 13.57
C SER A 169 11.39 3.64 12.81
N ALA A 170 11.26 3.72 11.48
CA ALA A 170 12.05 4.61 10.64
C ALA A 170 11.98 6.07 11.13
N ARG A 171 13.18 6.63 11.32
CA ARG A 171 13.44 8.05 11.58
C ARG A 171 14.12 8.61 10.34
N PHE A 172 13.78 9.85 10.02
CA PHE A 172 14.30 10.57 8.85
C PHE A 172 15.10 11.81 9.25
N GLU A 173 15.45 11.91 10.53
CA GLU A 173 16.24 13.00 11.08
C GLU A 173 17.72 12.64 10.96
N HIS A 174 18.58 13.62 10.69
CA HIS A 174 20.05 13.49 10.66
C HIS A 174 20.66 12.51 9.63
N GLY A 175 19.97 12.21 8.53
CA GLY A 175 20.55 11.40 7.44
C GLY A 175 20.70 9.92 7.79
N GLU A 176 19.99 9.44 8.83
CA GLU A 176 19.84 8.02 9.07
C GLU A 176 19.16 7.37 7.86
N LYS A 177 19.79 6.30 7.34
CA LYS A 177 19.20 5.45 6.32
C LYS A 177 18.61 4.25 7.05
N PRO A 178 17.27 4.10 7.09
CA PRO A 178 16.66 2.90 7.64
C PRO A 178 17.28 1.67 6.96
N ASN A 179 17.90 0.80 7.76
CA ASN A 179 18.39 -0.47 7.27
C ASN A 179 17.18 -1.39 7.10
N VAL A 180 16.72 -1.54 5.86
CA VAL A 180 15.78 -2.58 5.44
C VAL A 180 16.50 -3.55 4.53
#